data_AF-A0A965JXV7-F1
#
_entry.id   AF-A0A965JXV7-F1
#
_cell.length_a   1.000
_cell.length_b   1.000
_cell.length_c   1.000
_cell.angle_alpha   90.00
_cell.angle_beta   90.00
_cell.angle_gamma   90.00
#
_symmetry.space_group_name_H-M   'P 1'
#
loop_
_entity.id
_entity.type
_entity.pdbx_description
1 polymer ?
#
loop_
_entity_poly.entity_id
_entity_poly.type
_entity_poly.pdbx_seq_one_letter_code
_entity_poly.pdbx_strand_id
1 'polypeptide(L)' 'MTKQVFQRNKPHVNIGTIGHVDHGKTTLTAAIT' A
#
# COMPACT_ATOMS: atom_id res chain seq x y z
N MET A 1 18.93 -2.98 -13.10
CA MET A 1 18.84 -1.52 -12.90
C MET A 1 18.86 -1.25 -11.40
N THR A 2 19.83 -0.49 -10.90
CA THR A 2 19.83 -0.10 -9.49
C THR A 2 18.71 0.93 -9.30
N LYS A 3 17.70 0.58 -8.49
CA LYS A 3 16.60 1.50 -8.19
C LYS A 3 17.19 2.70 -7.45
N GLN A 4 16.88 3.91 -7.91
CA GLN A 4 17.32 5.13 -7.23
C GLN A 4 16.77 5.17 -5.80
N VAL A 5 17.52 5.78 -4.88
CA VAL A 5 17.08 5.97 -3.49
C VAL A 5 15.85 6.88 -3.48
N PHE A 6 14.73 6.38 -2.97
CA PHE A 6 13.50 7.15 -2.86
C PHE A 6 13.60 8.20 -1.76
N GLN A 7 13.53 9.48 -2.12
CA GLN A 7 13.53 10.60 -1.18
C GLN A 7 12.11 10.81 -0.63
N ARG A 8 11.94 10.61 0.68
CA ARG A 8 10.65 10.76 1.38
C ARG A 8 10.42 12.21 1.80
N ASN A 9 9.92 13.03 0.88
CA ASN A 9 9.66 14.45 1.14
C ASN A 9 8.34 14.72 1.89
N LYS A 10 7.54 13.68 2.15
CA LYS A 10 6.23 13.76 2.82
C LYS A 10 6.20 12.87 4.07
N PRO A 11 5.34 13.17 5.06
CA PRO A 11 5.09 12.27 6.18
C PRO A 11 4.72 10.87 5.69
N HIS A 12 5.32 9.87 6.32
CA HIS A 12 5.06 8.46 6.02
C HIS A 12 4.04 7.90 7.01
N VAL A 13 3.08 7.13 6.51
CA VAL A 13 2.06 6.49 7.34
C VAL A 13 1.98 5.01 6.99
N ASN A 14 1.95 4.16 8.02
CA ASN A 14 1.72 2.73 7.88
C ASN A 14 0.23 2.44 7.99
N ILE A 15 -0.37 1.83 6.96
CA ILE A 15 -1.78 1.45 6.95
C ILE A 15 -1.95 0.02 6.44
N GLY A 16 -3.12 -0.57 6.70
CA GLY A 16 -3.50 -1.87 6.17
C GLY A 16 -5.00 -2.03 6.06
N THR A 17 -5.43 -2.93 5.17
CA THR A 17 -6.85 -3.25 4.95
C THR A 17 -7.23 -4.49 5.76
N ILE A 18 -8.18 -4.37 6.70
CA ILE A 18 -8.65 -5.45 7.58
C ILE A 18 -10.15 -5.74 7.37
N GLY A 19 -10.64 -6.91 7.80
CA GLY A 19 -12.06 -7.31 7.67
C GLY A 19 -12.30 -8.79 7.36
N HIS A 20 -13.57 -9.18 7.28
CA HIS A 20 -14.01 -10.58 7.07
C HIS A 20 -13.56 -11.16 5.72
N VAL A 21 -13.51 -12.50 5.60
CA VAL A 21 -13.17 -13.19 4.34
C VAL A 21 -14.10 -12.74 3.20
N ASP A 22 -13.60 -12.72 1.98
CA ASP A 22 -14.34 -12.34 0.76
C ASP A 22 -14.85 -10.88 0.65
N HIS A 23 -14.56 -10.01 1.62
CA HIS A 23 -14.89 -8.57 1.54
C HIS A 23 -13.96 -7.74 0.63
N GLY A 24 -13.16 -8.38 -0.25
CA GLY A 24 -12.38 -7.64 -1.26
C GLY A 24 -11.15 -6.87 -0.77
N LYS A 25 -10.61 -7.19 0.42
CA LYS A 25 -9.41 -6.51 0.99
C LYS A 25 -8.21 -6.51 0.03
N THR A 26 -7.93 -7.64 -0.62
CA THR A 26 -6.82 -7.77 -1.59
C THR A 26 -7.09 -6.98 -2.86
N THR A 27 -8.32 -7.05 -3.38
CA THR A 27 -8.75 -6.31 -4.57
C THR A 27 -8.63 -4.81 -4.37
N LEU A 28 -9.07 -4.30 -3.22
CA LEU A 28 -8.97 -2.88 -2.89
C LEU A 28 -7.50 -2.44 -2.78
N THR A 29 -6.65 -3.20 -2.10
CA THR A 29 -5.22 -2.88 -1.98
C THR A 29 -4.53 -2.86 -3.35
N ALA A 30 -4.85 -3.80 -4.24
CA ALA A 30 -4.31 -3.85 -5.59
C ALA A 30 -4.79 -2.69 -6.49
N ALA A 31 -5.96 -2.12 -6.23
CA ALA A 31 -6.45 -0.94 -6.97
C ALA A 31 -5.80 0.37 -6.50
N ILE A 32 -5.23 0.40 -5.29
CA ILE A 32 -4.59 1.60 -4.72
C ILE A 32 -3.13 1.77 -5.18
N THR A 33 -2.43 0.66 -5.47
CA THR A 33 -1.00 0.64 -5.85
C THR A 33 -0.84 0.32 -7.33
#